data_AF-A0A351ATK0-F1
#
_entry.id   AF-A0A351ATK0-F1
#
_cell.length_a   1.000
_cell.length_b   1.000
_cell.length_c   1.000
_cell.angle_alpha   90.00
_cell.angle_beta   90.00
_cell.angle_gamma   90.00
#
_symmetry.space_group_name_H-M   'P 1'
#
loop_
_entity.id
_entity.type
_entity.pdbx_description
1 polymer ?
#
loop_
_entity_poly.entity_id
_entity_poly.type
_entity_poly.pdbx_seq_one_letter_code
_entity_poly.pdbx_strand_id
1 'polypeptide(L)'
;MIYWKYLDIEPPNGYDIGRALAAVSGYKLDEVPTESGFAGYKDWFILFYNRPGYTVEAGRGTNPLPLSQFGRIYNDNVGIMATALSEAGKF
;
A
#
# COMPACT_ATOMS: atom_id res chain seq x y z
N MET A 1 5.65 4.08 -3.00
CA MET A 1 4.86 3.23 -3.94
C MET A 1 3.80 2.53 -3.12
N ILE A 2 2.69 2.11 -3.73
CA ILE A 2 1.67 1.27 -3.08
C ILE A 2 1.51 0.00 -3.90
N TYR A 3 1.76 -1.15 -3.30
CA TYR A 3 1.52 -2.46 -3.92
C TYR A 3 0.24 -3.09 -3.36
N TRP A 4 -0.62 -3.60 -4.24
CA TRP A 4 -1.99 -3.98 -3.88
C TRP A 4 -2.40 -5.41 -4.26
N LYS A 5 -1.63 -6.08 -5.12
CA LYS A 5 -1.92 -7.44 -5.60
C LYS A 5 -0.86 -8.45 -5.16
N TYR A 6 -1.19 -9.74 -5.26
CA TYR A 6 -0.25 -10.85 -5.08
C TYR A 6 -0.36 -11.81 -6.26
N LEU A 7 0.70 -11.92 -7.07
CA LEU A 7 0.66 -12.63 -8.36
C LEU A 7 -0.55 -12.16 -9.19
N ASP A 8 -1.40 -13.10 -9.62
CA ASP A 8 -2.63 -12.85 -10.37
C ASP A 8 -3.87 -12.71 -9.46
N ILE A 9 -3.69 -12.65 -8.13
CA ILE A 9 -4.79 -12.50 -7.18
C ILE A 9 -5.08 -11.01 -6.97
N GLU A 10 -6.22 -10.60 -7.51
CA GLU A 10 -6.80 -9.27 -7.32
C GLU A 10 -7.95 -9.37 -6.30
N PRO A 11 -7.75 -8.91 -5.04
CA PRO A 11 -8.82 -8.98 -4.06
C PRO A 11 -9.99 -8.07 -4.46
N PRO A 12 -11.25 -8.43 -4.14
CA PRO A 12 -12.41 -7.61 -4.45
C PRO A 12 -12.24 -6.17 -3.96
N ASN A 13 -12.49 -5.19 -4.85
CA ASN A 13 -12.31 -3.75 -4.62
C ASN A 13 -10.86 -3.30 -4.32
N GLY A 14 -9.88 -4.21 -4.36
CA GLY A 14 -8.50 -3.93 -3.99
C GLY A 14 -7.86 -2.83 -4.85
N TYR A 15 -8.12 -2.84 -6.16
CA TYR A 15 -7.61 -1.84 -7.08
C TYR A 15 -8.18 -0.45 -6.82
N ASP A 16 -9.50 -0.33 -6.69
CA ASP A 16 -10.17 0.97 -6.52
C ASP A 16 -9.84 1.60 -5.17
N ILE A 17 -9.80 0.80 -4.10
CA ILE A 17 -9.29 1.25 -2.80
C ILE A 17 -7.82 1.69 -2.95
N GLY A 18 -6.99 0.89 -3.64
CA GLY A 18 -5.60 1.25 -3.91
C GLY A 18 -5.44 2.59 -4.64
N ARG A 19 -6.32 2.89 -5.61
CA ARG A 19 -6.34 4.19 -6.30
C ARG A 19 -6.72 5.33 -5.38
N ALA A 20 -7.68 5.11 -4.47
CA ALA A 20 -8.02 6.11 -3.46
C ALA A 20 -6.84 6.40 -2.53
N LEU A 21 -6.12 5.36 -2.07
CA LEU A 21 -4.91 5.51 -1.25
C LEU A 21 -3.80 6.27 -2.00
N ALA A 22 -3.60 5.97 -3.28
CA ALA A 22 -2.63 6.68 -4.12
C ALA A 22 -2.98 8.16 -4.30
N ALA A 23 -4.28 8.46 -4.52
CA ALA A 23 -4.75 9.83 -4.73
C ALA A 23 -4.51 10.74 -3.51
N VAL A 24 -4.70 10.23 -2.29
CA VAL A 24 -4.54 11.02 -1.06
C VAL A 24 -3.09 11.14 -0.58
N SER A 25 -2.18 10.31 -1.07
CA SER A 25 -0.77 10.27 -0.65
C SER A 25 0.22 10.80 -1.67
N GLY A 26 -0.18 10.83 -2.95
CA GLY A 26 0.74 11.11 -4.06
C GLY A 26 1.70 9.96 -4.39
N TYR A 27 1.57 8.80 -3.72
CA TYR A 27 2.29 7.59 -4.12
C TYR A 27 1.68 6.99 -5.38
N LYS A 28 2.51 6.37 -6.22
CA LYS A 28 2.01 5.56 -7.34
C LYS A 28 1.46 4.24 -6.81
N LEU A 29 0.27 3.86 -7.26
CA LEU A 29 -0.24 2.50 -7.18
C LEU A 29 0.45 1.69 -8.26
N ASP A 30 1.12 0.62 -7.88
CA ASP A 30 1.88 -0.22 -8.80
C ASP A 30 1.65 -1.69 -8.50
N GLU A 31 1.99 -2.50 -9.47
CA GLU A 31 2.08 -3.93 -9.31
C GLU A 31 3.44 -4.28 -8.68
N VAL A 32 3.49 -5.37 -7.92
CA VAL A 32 4.73 -5.88 -7.33
C VAL A 32 5.68 -6.24 -8.48
N PRO A 33 6.85 -5.60 -8.64
CA PRO A 33 7.81 -6.00 -9.67
C PRO A 33 8.19 -7.47 -9.47
N THR A 34 8.40 -8.21 -10.57
CA THR A 34 8.79 -9.64 -10.53
C THR A 34 10.03 -9.89 -9.67
N GLU A 35 10.84 -8.86 -9.47
CA GLU A 35 12.13 -8.86 -8.77
C GLU A 35 12.00 -8.52 -7.27
N SER A 36 10.80 -8.15 -6.81
CA SER A 36 10.53 -7.84 -5.42
C SER A 36 10.04 -9.07 -4.66
N GLY A 37 10.54 -9.25 -3.42
CA GLY A 37 10.39 -10.47 -2.64
C GLY A 37 8.92 -10.86 -2.44
N PHE A 38 8.56 -12.05 -2.93
CA PHE A 38 7.32 -12.73 -2.59
C PHE A 38 7.34 -13.24 -1.13
N ALA A 39 6.15 -13.46 -0.56
CA ALA A 39 5.90 -14.01 0.80
C ALA A 39 5.95 -12.99 1.95
N GLY A 40 5.59 -11.74 1.70
CA GLY A 40 5.33 -10.76 2.76
C GLY A 40 3.96 -10.93 3.43
N TYR A 41 3.69 -10.19 4.51
CA TYR A 41 2.40 -10.21 5.22
C TYR A 41 1.21 -9.93 4.28
N LYS A 42 1.34 -8.93 3.40
CA LYS A 42 0.34 -8.60 2.36
C LYS A 42 -0.01 -9.82 1.51
N ASP A 43 1.00 -10.57 1.08
CA ASP A 43 0.82 -11.71 0.17
C ASP A 43 0.04 -12.83 0.86
N TRP A 44 0.43 -13.19 2.08
CA TRP A 44 -0.30 -14.18 2.89
C TRP A 44 -1.74 -13.73 3.17
N PHE A 45 -1.93 -12.46 3.51
CA PHE A 45 -3.26 -11.91 3.81
C PHE A 45 -4.20 -11.96 2.59
N ILE A 46 -3.70 -11.54 1.42
CA ILE A 46 -4.45 -11.61 0.16
C ILE A 46 -4.74 -13.07 -0.20
N LEU A 47 -3.74 -13.96 -0.12
CA LEU A 47 -3.90 -15.38 -0.48
C LEU A 47 -4.91 -16.09 0.43
N PHE A 48 -4.84 -15.88 1.74
CA PHE A 48 -5.64 -16.61 2.71
C PHE A 48 -7.05 -16.05 2.86
N TYR A 49 -7.20 -14.72 2.90
CA TYR A 49 -8.50 -14.09 3.15
C TYR A 49 -9.19 -13.54 1.90
N ASN A 50 -8.48 -13.42 0.77
CA ASN A 50 -8.95 -12.74 -0.43
C ASN A 50 -9.54 -11.35 -0.13
N ARG A 51 -8.82 -10.57 0.69
CA ARG A 51 -9.21 -9.23 1.13
C ARG A 51 -8.18 -8.18 0.71
N PRO A 52 -8.59 -6.91 0.52
CA PRO A 52 -7.66 -5.83 0.20
C PRO A 52 -6.53 -5.70 1.23
N GLY A 53 -5.28 -5.77 0.76
CA GLY A 53 -4.07 -5.62 1.56
C GLY A 53 -3.01 -4.85 0.79
N TYR A 54 -2.23 -4.02 1.48
CA TYR A 54 -1.32 -3.07 0.83
C TYR A 54 0.06 -3.03 1.47
N THR A 55 1.08 -2.81 0.64
CA THR A 55 2.42 -2.43 1.08
C THR A 55 2.65 -0.98 0.65
N VAL A 56 2.97 -0.11 1.60
CA VAL A 56 3.29 1.30 1.34
C VAL A 56 4.80 1.52 1.53
N GLU A 57 5.51 1.71 0.43
CA GLU A 57 6.93 2.04 0.43
C GLU A 57 7.11 3.54 0.65
N ALA A 58 7.40 3.92 1.90
CA ALA A 58 7.49 5.30 2.35
C ALA A 58 8.94 5.82 2.36
N GLY A 59 9.10 7.11 2.03
CA GLY A 59 10.41 7.76 1.96
C GLY A 59 11.21 7.42 0.71
N ARG A 60 12.42 7.97 0.60
CA ARG A 60 13.32 7.75 -0.54
C ARG A 60 14.78 7.71 -0.09
N GLY A 61 15.57 6.81 -0.68
CA GLY A 61 17.00 6.65 -0.39
C GLY A 61 17.30 5.29 0.24
N THR A 62 18.43 5.21 0.92
CA THR A 62 18.91 3.99 1.57
C THR A 62 18.60 4.03 3.05
N ASN A 63 18.10 2.92 3.60
CA ASN A 63 17.92 2.77 5.04
C ASN A 63 19.30 2.85 5.76
N PRO A 64 19.46 3.67 6.82
CA PRO A 64 18.46 4.51 7.47
C PRO A 64 18.15 5.81 6.73
N LEU A 65 16.87 6.11 6.61
CA LEU A 65 16.40 7.37 6.03
C LEU A 65 16.72 8.55 6.97
N PRO A 66 17.09 9.72 6.43
CA PRO A 66 17.33 10.91 7.25
C PRO A 66 16.04 11.39 7.91
N LEU A 67 16.13 11.79 9.19
CA LEU A 67 15.01 12.31 9.98
C LEU A 67 14.31 13.53 9.36
N SER A 68 15.01 14.28 8.51
CA SER A 68 14.43 15.39 7.75
C SER A 68 13.29 14.96 6.83
N GLN A 69 13.19 13.68 6.45
CA GLN A 69 12.06 13.16 5.68
C GLN A 69 10.81 12.90 6.53
N PHE A 70 10.93 12.82 7.85
CA PHE A 70 9.83 12.37 8.73
C PHE A 70 8.55 13.20 8.54
N GLY A 71 8.66 14.54 8.54
CA GLY A 71 7.48 15.41 8.37
C GLY A 71 6.74 15.17 7.05
N ARG A 72 7.48 14.94 5.96
CA ARG A 72 6.89 14.62 4.67
C ARG A 72 6.27 13.22 4.66
N ILE A 73 7.00 12.22 5.14
CA ILE A 73 6.51 10.84 5.22
C ILE A 73 5.21 10.79 6.02
N TYR A 74 5.14 11.48 7.16
CA TYR A 74 3.93 11.54 7.97
C TYR A 74 2.75 12.14 7.20
N ASN A 75 2.94 13.31 6.60
CA ASN A 75 1.90 14.00 5.83
C ASN A 75 1.41 13.19 4.63
N ASP A 76 2.31 12.50 3.93
CA ASP A 76 1.95 11.65 2.78
C ASP A 76 1.18 10.39 3.23
N ASN A 77 1.33 9.92 4.48
CA ASN A 77 0.71 8.68 4.98
C ASN A 77 -0.57 8.90 5.80
N VAL A 78 -0.79 10.08 6.41
CA VAL A 78 -1.97 10.30 7.27
C VAL A 78 -3.28 10.12 6.51
N GLY A 79 -3.34 10.58 5.25
CA GLY A 79 -4.50 10.39 4.38
C GLY A 79 -4.78 8.93 4.03
N ILE A 80 -3.73 8.12 3.91
CA ILE A 80 -3.85 6.67 3.65
C ILE A 80 -4.60 5.99 4.79
N MET A 81 -4.21 6.27 6.04
CA MET A 81 -4.82 5.63 7.22
C MET A 81 -6.31 5.97 7.34
N ALA A 82 -6.68 7.24 7.18
CA ALA A 82 -8.07 7.68 7.24
C ALA A 82 -8.91 7.09 6.09
N THR A 83 -8.37 7.06 4.88
CA THR A 83 -9.05 6.50 3.70
C THR A 83 -9.23 5.00 3.84
N ALA A 84 -8.19 4.25 4.25
CA ALA A 84 -8.28 2.81 4.46
C ALA A 84 -9.35 2.44 5.49
N LEU A 85 -9.46 3.19 6.59
CA LEU A 85 -10.51 2.98 7.60
C LEU A 85 -11.92 3.22 7.02
N SER A 86 -12.08 4.29 6.25
CA SER A 86 -13.35 4.62 5.58
C SER A 86 -13.77 3.54 4.58
N GLU A 87 -12.82 2.98 3.82
CA GLU A 87 -13.10 1.92 2.85
C GLU A 87 -13.36 0.56 3.52
N ALA A 88 -12.66 0.26 4.63
CA ALA A 88 -12.84 -0.99 5.36
C ALA A 88 -14.25 -1.16 5.94
N GLY A 89 -14.94 -0.06 6.27
CA GLY A 89 -16.31 -0.09 6.79
C GLY A 89 -17.40 -0.38 5.75
N LYS A 90 -17.06 -0.56 4.48
CA LYS A 90 -18.01 -0.80 3.38
C LYS A 90 -18.25 -2.29 3.08
N PHE A 91 -17.56 -3.20 3.77
CA PHE A 91 -17.57 -4.66 3.56
C PHE A 91 -17.75 -5.40 4.89
#